data_AF-A0AB74LQ93-F1
#
_entry.id   AF-A0AB74LQ93-F1
#
_cell.length_a   1.000
_cell.length_b   1.000
_cell.length_c   1.000
_cell.angle_alpha   90.00
_cell.angle_beta   90.00
_cell.angle_gamma   90.00
#
_symmetry.space_group_name_H-M   'P 1'
#
loop_
_entity.id
_entity.type
_entity.pdbx_description
1 polymer ?
#
loop_
_entity_poly.entity_id
_entity_poly.type
_entity_poly.pdbx_seq_one_letter_code
_entity_poly.pdbx_strand_id
1 'polypeptide(L)'
;IEEITQAYPQITRAFWWCGLVDEAVLREWLVNLGGRAPDQRLAHLLCELLVRLDAVGKVTNDSYPFPFTQVELADAMGLSTVHVHRTLRELRDLGLITIKRRVLTIHNVEQLKSFCGFTPNYLHLKNTRWGARRSEPWLNELRGS
;
A
#
# COMPACT_ATOMS: atom_id res chain seq x y z
N ILE A 1 -19.69 -15.41 -6.35
CA ILE A 1 -18.51 -14.66 -5.86
C ILE A 1 -18.84 -13.94 -4.54
N GLU A 2 -19.99 -13.24 -4.44
CA GLU A 2 -20.44 -12.59 -3.19
C GLU A 2 -20.54 -13.53 -1.97
N GLU A 3 -21.00 -14.78 -2.14
CA GLU A 3 -21.08 -15.77 -1.05
C GLU A 3 -19.71 -16.14 -0.44
N ILE A 4 -18.66 -16.27 -1.26
CA ILE A 4 -17.30 -16.58 -0.79
C ILE A 4 -16.70 -15.37 -0.07
N THR A 5 -17.07 -14.15 -0.49
CA THR A 5 -16.62 -12.91 0.16
C THR A 5 -17.17 -12.68 1.56
N GLN A 6 -18.35 -13.21 1.86
CA GLN A 6 -18.94 -13.15 3.19
C GLN A 6 -18.49 -14.30 4.10
N ALA A 7 -18.31 -15.51 3.55
CA ALA A 7 -17.95 -16.69 4.35
C ALA A 7 -16.48 -16.69 4.82
N TYR A 8 -15.57 -16.12 4.04
CA TYR A 8 -14.14 -16.08 4.36
C TYR A 8 -13.53 -14.72 4.00
N PRO A 9 -13.82 -13.65 4.78
CA PRO A 9 -13.33 -12.30 4.50
C PRO A 9 -11.81 -12.22 4.48
N GLN A 10 -11.12 -13.12 5.17
CA GLN A 10 -9.66 -13.23 5.20
C GLN A 10 -9.10 -13.79 3.88
N ILE A 11 -9.75 -14.81 3.32
CA ILE A 11 -9.34 -15.44 2.05
C ILE A 11 -9.64 -14.50 0.89
N THR A 12 -10.81 -13.85 0.90
CA THR A 12 -11.17 -12.86 -0.11
C THR A 12 -10.22 -11.68 -0.07
N ARG A 13 -9.89 -11.17 1.13
CA ARG A 13 -8.92 -10.09 1.28
C ARG A 13 -7.53 -10.54 0.80
N ALA A 14 -7.08 -11.74 1.15
CA ALA A 14 -5.84 -12.32 0.62
C ALA A 14 -5.86 -12.45 -0.91
N PHE A 15 -6.98 -12.84 -1.52
CA PHE A 15 -7.13 -12.99 -2.97
C PHE A 15 -7.11 -11.65 -3.71
N TRP A 16 -7.82 -10.63 -3.19
CA TRP A 16 -7.76 -9.26 -3.68
C TRP A 16 -6.35 -8.68 -3.56
N TRP A 17 -5.66 -9.00 -2.47
CA TRP A 17 -4.28 -8.58 -2.25
C TRP A 17 -3.29 -9.31 -3.14
N CYS A 18 -3.39 -10.63 -3.31
CA CYS A 18 -2.62 -11.39 -4.29
C CYS A 18 -2.83 -10.81 -5.69
N GLY A 19 -4.08 -10.54 -6.09
CA GLY A 19 -4.34 -9.92 -7.39
C GLY A 19 -3.68 -8.54 -7.54
N LEU A 20 -3.78 -7.67 -6.53
CA LEU A 20 -3.16 -6.34 -6.56
C LEU A 20 -1.63 -6.41 -6.51
N VAL A 21 -1.07 -7.31 -5.71
CA VAL A 21 0.38 -7.52 -5.57
C VAL A 21 0.94 -8.18 -6.82
N ASP A 22 0.32 -9.23 -7.35
CA ASP A 22 0.72 -9.86 -8.62
C ASP A 22 0.67 -8.85 -9.77
N GLU A 23 -0.37 -8.00 -9.80
CA GLU A 23 -0.50 -6.93 -10.78
C GLU A 23 0.56 -5.84 -10.61
N ALA A 24 0.90 -5.47 -9.39
CA ALA A 24 1.95 -4.50 -9.06
C ALA A 24 3.34 -5.06 -9.37
N VAL A 25 3.59 -6.32 -9.00
CA VAL A 25 4.84 -7.05 -9.22
C VAL A 25 5.06 -7.25 -10.72
N LEU A 26 4.09 -7.76 -11.48
CA LEU A 26 4.22 -7.93 -12.95
C LEU A 26 4.53 -6.61 -13.69
N ARG A 27 3.97 -5.49 -13.22
CA ARG A 27 4.24 -4.15 -13.79
C ARG A 27 5.54 -3.56 -13.29
N GLU A 28 5.92 -3.85 -12.05
CA GLU A 28 7.21 -3.54 -11.48
C GLU A 28 8.33 -4.22 -12.30
N TRP A 29 8.16 -5.48 -12.72
CA TRP A 29 9.11 -6.18 -13.61
C TRP A 29 9.24 -5.53 -15.00
N LEU A 30 8.17 -4.95 -15.56
CA LEU A 30 8.22 -4.23 -16.84
C LEU A 30 8.91 -2.85 -16.74
N VAL A 31 8.86 -2.21 -15.56
CA VAL A 31 9.49 -0.89 -15.32
C VAL A 31 10.93 -1.03 -14.74
N ASN A 32 11.24 -2.13 -14.05
CA ASN A 32 12.51 -2.33 -13.31
C ASN A 32 13.65 -3.04 -14.08
N LEU A 33 13.59 -3.21 -15.40
CA LEU A 33 14.78 -3.53 -16.20
C LEU A 33 15.87 -2.40 -16.14
N GLY A 34 15.67 -1.33 -15.34
CA GLY A 34 16.53 -0.14 -15.26
C GLY A 34 17.06 0.30 -13.88
N GLY A 35 17.20 -0.57 -12.87
CA GLY A 35 18.21 -0.33 -11.80
C GLY A 35 17.80 0.23 -10.42
N ARG A 36 16.60 -0.06 -9.91
CA ARG A 36 16.22 0.31 -8.51
C ARG A 36 16.75 -0.68 -7.47
N ALA A 37 17.32 -0.16 -6.38
CA ALA A 37 17.87 -0.96 -5.28
C ALA A 37 16.76 -1.74 -4.51
N PRO A 38 17.05 -2.94 -3.95
CA PRO A 38 16.04 -3.84 -3.36
C PRO A 38 15.20 -3.24 -2.22
N ASP A 39 15.80 -2.36 -1.43
CA ASP A 39 15.20 -1.59 -0.34
C ASP A 39 14.17 -0.57 -0.84
N GLN A 40 14.46 0.13 -1.92
CA GLN A 40 13.53 1.09 -2.53
C GLN A 40 12.28 0.41 -3.10
N ARG A 41 12.34 -0.88 -3.47
CA ARG A 41 11.18 -1.63 -3.97
C ARG A 41 10.09 -1.79 -2.91
N LEU A 42 10.46 -2.15 -1.68
CA LEU A 42 9.48 -2.31 -0.62
C LEU A 42 8.83 -0.97 -0.27
N ALA A 43 9.61 0.11 -0.12
CA ALA A 43 9.07 1.45 0.12
C ALA A 43 8.14 1.92 -1.02
N HIS A 44 8.45 1.55 -2.26
CA HIS A 44 7.60 1.81 -3.42
C HIS A 44 6.28 1.05 -3.35
N LEU A 45 6.32 -0.24 -3.01
CA LEU A 45 5.11 -1.04 -2.79
C LEU A 45 4.21 -0.37 -1.73
N LEU A 46 4.76 0.07 -0.61
CA LEU A 46 3.97 0.76 0.43
C LEU A 46 3.26 2.02 -0.11
N CYS A 47 3.95 2.83 -0.91
CA CYS A 47 3.33 3.99 -1.57
C CYS A 47 2.23 3.60 -2.55
N GLU A 48 2.44 2.52 -3.30
CA GLU A 48 1.46 2.01 -4.25
C GLU A 48 0.20 1.48 -3.56
N LEU A 49 0.35 0.75 -2.46
CA LEU A 49 -0.78 0.25 -1.68
C LEU A 49 -1.59 1.39 -1.08
N LEU A 50 -0.92 2.43 -0.58
CA LEU A 50 -1.60 3.65 -0.12
C LEU A 50 -2.48 4.24 -1.24
N VAL A 51 -1.91 4.46 -2.43
CA VAL A 51 -2.63 5.07 -3.55
C VAL A 51 -3.79 4.19 -4.02
N ARG A 52 -3.58 2.88 -4.14
CA ARG A 52 -4.62 1.92 -4.59
C ARG A 52 -5.76 1.81 -3.58
N LEU A 53 -5.46 1.78 -2.28
CA LEU A 53 -6.48 1.71 -1.24
C LEU A 53 -7.21 3.03 -1.03
N ASP A 54 -6.53 4.16 -1.21
CA ASP A 54 -7.16 5.49 -1.16
C ASP A 54 -8.20 5.63 -2.28
N ALA A 55 -7.88 5.14 -3.49
CA ALA A 55 -8.79 5.12 -4.63
C ALA A 55 -10.10 4.35 -4.38
N VAL A 56 -10.11 3.41 -3.43
CA VAL A 56 -11.30 2.64 -3.02
C VAL A 56 -11.81 3.00 -1.62
N GLY A 57 -11.35 4.12 -1.04
CA GLY A 57 -11.82 4.63 0.26
C GLY A 57 -11.44 3.76 1.46
N LYS A 58 -10.32 3.04 1.39
CA LYS A 58 -9.80 2.16 2.45
C LYS A 58 -8.60 2.74 3.20
N VAL A 59 -8.29 4.01 2.95
CA VAL A 59 -7.26 4.77 3.66
C VAL A 59 -7.93 5.75 4.62
N THR A 60 -7.32 5.94 5.79
CA THR A 60 -7.72 6.97 6.75
C THR A 60 -6.46 7.54 7.38
N ASN A 61 -6.23 8.85 7.29
CA ASN A 61 -5.02 9.52 7.80
C ASN A 61 -3.73 8.81 7.35
N ASP A 62 -3.56 8.62 6.04
CA ASP A 62 -2.42 7.92 5.44
C ASP A 62 -2.12 6.53 6.03
N SER A 63 -3.17 5.90 6.58
CA SER A 63 -3.10 4.61 7.23
C SER A 63 -4.03 3.61 6.56
N TYR A 64 -3.58 2.36 6.49
CA TYR A 64 -4.33 1.28 5.87
C TYR A 64 -4.03 -0.10 6.47
N PRO A 65 -4.94 -1.08 6.30
CA PRO A 65 -4.68 -2.45 6.74
C PRO A 65 -3.45 -3.05 6.05
N PHE A 66 -2.51 -3.52 6.85
CA PHE A 66 -1.28 -4.17 6.42
C PHE A 66 -1.13 -5.52 7.13
N PRO A 67 -1.85 -6.56 6.65
CA PRO A 67 -1.92 -7.86 7.30
C PRO A 67 -0.77 -8.81 6.92
N PHE A 68 0.31 -8.31 6.32
CA PHE A 68 1.38 -9.13 5.78
C PHE A 68 2.52 -9.36 6.79
N THR A 69 3.01 -10.58 6.82
CA THR A 69 4.26 -10.95 7.48
C THR A 69 5.46 -10.58 6.62
N GLN A 70 6.64 -10.53 7.23
CA GLN A 70 7.88 -10.27 6.49
C GLN A 70 8.24 -11.40 5.52
N VAL A 71 7.80 -12.64 5.81
CA VAL A 71 7.99 -13.80 4.94
C VAL A 71 7.14 -13.66 3.69
N GLU A 72 5.85 -13.36 3.85
CA GLU A 72 4.94 -13.15 2.70
C GLU A 72 5.39 -11.98 1.81
N LEU A 73 5.91 -10.89 2.40
CA LEU A 73 6.48 -9.78 1.63
C LEU A 73 7.77 -10.19 0.89
N ALA A 74 8.61 -11.02 1.51
CA ALA A 74 9.85 -11.49 0.90
C ALA A 74 9.55 -12.37 -0.32
N ASP A 75 8.64 -13.34 -0.15
CA ASP A 75 8.21 -14.26 -1.20
C ASP A 75 7.56 -13.51 -2.37
N ALA A 76 6.65 -12.57 -2.09
CA ALA A 76 5.95 -11.79 -3.10
C ALA A 76 6.88 -10.87 -3.92
N MET A 77 7.95 -10.35 -3.30
CA MET A 77 8.85 -9.39 -3.92
C MET A 77 10.14 -10.02 -4.46
N GLY A 78 10.34 -11.33 -4.31
CA GLY A 78 11.59 -12.00 -4.64
C GLY A 78 12.78 -11.48 -3.83
N LEU A 79 12.52 -11.00 -2.60
CA LEU A 79 13.52 -10.47 -1.67
C LEU A 79 13.84 -11.52 -0.61
N SER A 80 14.98 -11.39 0.08
CA SER A 80 15.18 -12.15 1.32
C SER A 80 14.42 -11.50 2.47
N THR A 81 13.97 -12.31 3.43
CA THR A 81 13.33 -11.84 4.68
C THR A 81 14.19 -10.84 5.44
N VAL A 82 15.52 -10.99 5.39
CA VAL A 82 16.48 -10.06 5.99
C VAL A 82 16.45 -8.69 5.30
N HIS A 83 16.29 -8.61 3.97
CA HIS A 83 16.13 -7.34 3.26
C HIS A 83 14.81 -6.65 3.61
N VAL A 84 13.70 -7.41 3.67
CA VAL A 84 12.41 -6.88 4.12
C VAL A 84 12.51 -6.32 5.53
N HIS A 85 13.08 -7.09 6.45
CA HIS A 85 13.28 -6.65 7.83
C HIS A 85 14.13 -5.37 7.94
N ARG A 86 15.27 -5.32 7.25
CA ARG A 86 16.18 -4.17 7.25
C ARG A 86 15.49 -2.93 6.72
N THR A 87 14.77 -3.05 5.60
CA THR A 87 14.07 -1.93 4.99
C THR A 87 12.94 -1.42 5.89
N LEU A 88 12.11 -2.31 6.45
CA LEU A 88 11.06 -1.89 7.39
C LEU A 88 11.63 -1.25 8.66
N ARG A 89 12.81 -1.67 9.10
CA ARG A 89 13.52 -1.05 10.22
C ARG A 89 14.00 0.34 9.84
N GLU A 90 14.70 0.49 8.73
CA GLU A 90 15.18 1.78 8.23
C GLU A 90 14.05 2.80 8.08
N LEU A 91 12.93 2.42 7.46
CA LEU A 91 11.77 3.31 7.31
C LEU A 91 11.15 3.72 8.66
N ARG A 92 11.24 2.87 9.70
CA ARG A 92 10.81 3.23 11.06
C ARG A 92 11.81 4.16 11.75
N ASP A 93 13.10 3.88 11.60
CA ASP A 93 14.18 4.67 12.20
C ASP A 93 14.24 6.08 11.58
N LEU A 94 13.91 6.21 10.30
CA LEU A 94 13.69 7.48 9.61
C LEU A 94 12.37 8.17 9.97
N GLY A 95 11.51 7.54 10.81
CA GLY A 95 10.21 8.08 11.20
C GLY A 95 9.19 8.13 10.06
N LEU A 96 9.41 7.43 8.94
CA LEU A 96 8.53 7.47 7.76
C LEU A 96 7.28 6.62 7.94
N ILE A 97 7.39 5.50 8.66
CA ILE A 97 6.28 4.56 8.85
C ILE A 97 6.09 4.13 10.30
N THR A 98 4.90 3.64 10.59
CA THR A 98 4.63 2.82 11.77
C THR A 98 3.71 1.68 11.41
N ILE A 99 3.97 0.49 11.95
CA ILE A 99 3.11 -0.67 11.80
C ILE A 99 2.66 -1.10 13.20
N LYS A 100 1.37 -0.95 13.50
CA LYS A 100 0.77 -1.34 14.78
C LYS A 100 -0.56 -2.03 14.53
N ARG A 101 -0.81 -3.14 15.24
CA ARG A 101 -2.09 -3.89 15.15
C ARG A 101 -2.51 -4.19 13.68
N ARG A 102 -1.55 -4.57 12.83
CA ARG A 102 -1.76 -4.82 11.38
C ARG A 102 -2.28 -3.62 10.59
N VAL A 103 -1.99 -2.40 11.05
CA VAL A 103 -2.22 -1.16 10.32
C VAL A 103 -0.88 -0.50 10.08
N LEU A 104 -0.62 -0.14 8.83
CA LEU A 104 0.53 0.66 8.45
C LEU A 104 0.08 2.12 8.33
N THR A 105 0.83 3.02 8.95
CA THR A 105 0.68 4.46 8.86
C THR A 105 1.93 5.03 8.23
N ILE A 106 1.76 5.89 7.21
CA ILE A 106 2.86 6.65 6.60
C ILE A 106 2.79 8.06 7.18
N HIS A 107 3.83 8.47 7.90
CA HIS A 107 3.85 9.77 8.60
C HIS A 107 4.21 10.93 7.68
N ASN A 108 5.00 10.66 6.64
CA ASN A 108 5.38 11.63 5.63
C ASN A 108 5.37 10.99 4.24
N VAL A 109 4.22 11.07 3.58
CA VAL A 109 3.99 10.46 2.26
C VAL A 109 4.94 11.04 1.21
N GLU A 110 5.22 12.34 1.24
CA GLU A 110 6.14 12.96 0.28
C GLU A 110 7.57 12.46 0.45
N GLN A 111 8.06 12.42 1.70
CA GLN A 111 9.41 11.95 1.98
C GLN A 111 9.58 10.45 1.66
N LEU A 112 8.56 9.63 1.92
CA LEU A 112 8.58 8.21 1.52
C LEU A 112 8.61 8.05 -0.01
N LYS A 113 7.83 8.87 -0.75
CA LYS A 113 7.88 8.89 -2.22
C LYS A 113 9.24 9.31 -2.74
N SER A 114 9.88 10.31 -2.13
CA SER A 114 11.24 10.72 -2.48
C SER A 114 12.26 9.63 -2.20
N PHE A 115 12.15 8.92 -1.07
CA PHE A 115 13.04 7.81 -0.70
C PHE A 115 13.08 6.70 -1.75
N CYS A 116 11.92 6.34 -2.31
CA CYS A 116 11.80 5.27 -3.31
C CYS A 116 11.70 5.76 -4.77
N GLY A 117 11.66 7.08 -5.00
CA GLY A 117 11.43 7.66 -6.33
C GLY A 117 10.07 7.28 -6.92
N PHE A 118 9.02 7.23 -6.11
CA PHE A 118 7.68 6.82 -6.55
C PHE A 118 7.03 7.86 -7.47
N THR A 119 6.53 7.41 -8.62
CA THR A 119 5.72 8.22 -9.54
C THR A 119 4.42 7.48 -9.89
N PRO A 120 3.22 8.06 -9.67
CA PRO A 120 1.95 7.37 -9.91
C PRO A 120 1.57 7.26 -11.41
N ASN A 121 2.42 7.71 -12.33
CA ASN A 121 2.09 7.90 -13.75
C ASN A 121 1.61 6.61 -14.44
N TYR A 122 2.08 5.45 -13.99
CA TYR A 122 1.73 4.15 -14.55
C TYR A 122 0.43 3.57 -13.98
N LEU A 123 -0.14 4.16 -12.92
CA LEU A 123 -1.33 3.62 -12.26
C LEU A 123 -2.64 3.90 -13.03
N HIS A 124 -2.60 4.70 -14.11
CA HIS A 124 -3.75 5.01 -14.98
C HIS A 124 -5.07 5.30 -14.25
N LEU A 125 -5.03 5.92 -13.05
CA LEU A 125 -6.18 6.16 -12.16
C LEU A 125 -7.20 7.18 -12.70
N LYS A 126 -7.12 7.56 -13.98
CA LYS A 126 -7.94 8.61 -14.62
C LYS A 126 -9.38 8.21 -14.95
N ASN A 127 -9.99 7.20 -14.30
CA ASN A 127 -11.37 6.84 -14.63
C ASN A 127 -12.31 6.40 -13.50
N THR A 128 -12.27 7.03 -12.33
CA THR A 128 -13.36 6.84 -11.34
C THR A 128 -13.64 8.11 -10.52
N ARG A 129 -14.63 8.91 -10.95
CA ARG A 129 -15.51 9.78 -10.09
C ARG A 129 -14.86 10.42 -8.84
N TRP A 130 -13.71 11.07 -8.97
CA TRP A 130 -12.89 11.45 -7.80
C TRP A 130 -12.81 12.97 -7.51
N GLY A 131 -13.27 13.85 -8.40
CA GLY A 131 -13.22 15.30 -8.15
C GLY A 131 -14.21 15.82 -7.08
N ALA A 132 -15.32 15.11 -6.81
CA ALA A 132 -16.47 15.70 -6.13
C ALA A 132 -16.59 15.42 -4.62
N ARG A 133 -15.80 14.50 -4.04
CA ARG A 133 -16.03 14.02 -2.66
C ARG A 133 -15.22 14.72 -1.57
N ARG A 134 -14.35 15.68 -1.91
CA ARG A 134 -13.59 16.45 -0.92
C ARG A 134 -14.39 17.59 -0.27
N SER A 135 -15.65 17.80 -0.65
CA SER A 135 -16.48 18.93 -0.20
C SER A 135 -17.83 18.53 0.40
N GLU A 136 -17.98 17.31 0.91
CA GLU A 136 -19.26 16.84 1.45
C GLU A 136 -19.38 17.16 2.97
N PRO A 137 -20.30 18.05 3.39
CA PRO A 137 -20.34 18.59 4.76
C PRO A 137 -20.75 17.59 5.86
N TRP A 138 -21.37 16.46 5.52
CA TRP A 138 -21.97 15.53 6.48
C TRP A 138 -20.96 14.62 7.22
N LEU A 139 -19.67 14.64 6.85
CA LEU A 139 -18.61 13.92 7.58
C LEU A 139 -18.25 14.57 8.94
N ASN A 140 -18.70 15.82 9.19
CA ASN A 140 -18.53 16.49 10.48
C ASN A 140 -19.57 16.08 11.52
N GLU A 141 -20.73 15.55 11.11
CA GLU A 141 -21.81 15.18 12.04
C GLU A 141 -21.55 13.85 12.77
N LEU A 142 -20.64 13.00 12.27
CA LEU A 142 -20.29 11.71 12.90
C LEU A 142 -19.14 11.79 13.92
N ARG A 143 -18.68 12.98 14.31
CA ARG A 143 -17.66 13.19 15.36
C ARG A 143 -18.21 13.79 16.67
N GLY A 144 -19.51 13.80 16.87
CA GLY A 144 -20.12 14.32 18.09
C GLY A 144 -21.25 13.43 18.63
N SER A 145 -20.88 12.39 19.38
CA SER A 145 -21.65 11.82 20.51
C SER A 145 -20.79 10.80 21.24
#